data_AF-A0A3M9ZJB5-F1
#
_entry.id   AF-A0A3M9ZJB5-F1
#
_cell.length_a   1.000
_cell.length_b   1.000
_cell.length_c   1.000
_cell.angle_alpha   90.00
_cell.angle_beta   90.00
_cell.angle_gamma   90.00
#
_symmetry.space_group_name_H-M   'P 1'
#
loop_
_entity.id
_entity.type
_entity.pdbx_description
1 polymer ?
#
loop_
_entity_poly.entity_id
_entity_poly.type
_entity_poly.pdbx_seq_one_letter_code
_entity_poly.pdbx_strand_id
1 'polypeptide(L)'
;MAKIKIGSTRTFDVAVTRVEGGGAAIILLTGQPDFVTVQNTGINRATITINASHASAAAGDYTFSILAAAGSNPATKPFTISIVP
;
A
#
# COMPACT_ATOMS: atom_id res chain seq x y z
N MET A 1 11.90 -1.45 -3.27
CA MET A 1 11.82 -0.44 -2.20
C MET A 1 11.77 0.94 -2.86
N ALA A 2 10.72 1.72 -2.59
CA ALA A 2 10.56 3.06 -3.17
C ALA A 2 11.07 4.13 -2.19
N LYS A 3 11.74 5.17 -2.70
CA LYS A 3 12.22 6.31 -1.90
C LYS A 3 11.30 7.51 -2.07
N ILE A 4 10.93 8.13 -0.95
CA ILE A 4 9.97 9.23 -0.86
C ILE A 4 10.63 10.32 -0.03
N LYS A 5 10.65 11.55 -0.54
CA LYS A 5 11.21 12.67 0.21
C LYS A 5 10.23 13.10 1.29
N ILE A 6 10.71 13.41 2.49
CA ILE A 6 9.88 14.01 3.54
C ILE A 6 9.31 15.35 3.05
N GLY A 7 8.07 15.65 3.41
CA GLY A 7 7.32 16.78 2.87
C GLY A 7 6.72 16.55 1.47
N SER A 8 6.84 15.36 0.88
CA SER A 8 6.27 15.04 -0.44
C SER A 8 5.16 14.00 -0.39
N THR A 9 4.27 14.04 -1.38
CA THR A 9 3.25 13.00 -1.59
C THR A 9 3.61 12.16 -2.79
N ARG A 10 3.54 10.83 -2.64
CA ARG A 10 3.79 9.87 -3.72
C ARG A 10 2.66 8.86 -3.79
N THR A 11 2.33 8.50 -5.02
CA THR A 11 1.30 7.52 -5.32
C THR A 11 1.90 6.33 -6.07
N PHE A 12 1.45 5.13 -5.73
CA PHE A 12 1.92 3.87 -6.31
C PHE A 12 0.73 3.02 -6.73
N ASP A 13 0.73 2.58 -7.98
CA ASP A 13 -0.18 1.54 -8.43
C ASP A 13 0.39 0.17 -8.10
N VAL A 14 -0.35 -0.61 -7.35
CA VAL A 14 0.06 -1.93 -6.89
C VAL A 14 -0.93 -2.98 -7.35
N ALA A 15 -0.41 -3.96 -8.07
CA ALA A 15 -1.09 -5.22 -8.32
C ALA A 15 -0.66 -6.28 -7.30
N VAL A 16 -1.64 -6.96 -6.71
CA VAL A 16 -1.44 -8.15 -5.88
C VAL A 16 -1.74 -9.37 -6.76
N THR A 17 -0.71 -10.03 -7.28
CA THR A 17 -0.91 -11.18 -8.16
C THR A 17 -1.60 -12.31 -7.38
N ARG A 18 -2.78 -12.72 -7.84
CA ARG A 18 -3.42 -13.97 -7.45
C ARG A 18 -3.49 -14.91 -8.66
N VAL A 19 -3.28 -16.19 -8.43
CA VAL A 19 -3.62 -17.27 -9.36
C VAL A 19 -5.04 -17.73 -8.97
N GLU A 20 -6.01 -17.54 -9.87
CA GLU A 20 -7.44 -17.95 -9.81
C GLU A 20 -8.48 -17.06 -9.08
N GLY A 21 -9.66 -16.94 -9.71
CA GLY A 21 -10.94 -16.58 -9.05
C GLY A 21 -11.45 -15.14 -9.17
N GLY A 22 -10.82 -14.29 -10.00
CA GLY A 22 -11.21 -12.89 -10.33
C GLY A 22 -12.41 -12.27 -9.58
N GLY A 23 -12.13 -11.39 -8.61
CA GLY A 23 -13.15 -10.63 -7.89
C GLY A 23 -12.63 -9.26 -7.44
N ALA A 24 -13.54 -8.33 -7.10
CA ALA A 24 -13.16 -7.04 -6.53
C ALA A 24 -12.37 -7.28 -5.22
N ALA A 25 -11.10 -6.91 -5.20
CA ALA A 25 -10.24 -7.18 -4.06
C ALA A 25 -10.57 -6.22 -2.93
N ILE A 26 -10.93 -6.71 -1.74
CA ILE A 26 -10.86 -5.86 -0.55
C ILE A 26 -9.37 -5.68 -0.27
N ILE A 27 -8.88 -4.46 -0.42
CA ILE A 27 -7.47 -4.14 -0.21
C ILE A 27 -7.28 -3.49 1.15
N LEU A 28 -6.69 -4.25 2.08
CA LEU A 28 -6.43 -3.78 3.44
C LEU A 28 -4.93 -3.55 3.65
N LEU A 29 -4.60 -2.43 4.30
CA LEU A 29 -3.27 -2.12 4.82
C LEU A 29 -3.17 -2.63 6.26
N THR A 30 -2.26 -3.55 6.53
CA THR A 30 -1.98 -3.99 7.90
C THR A 30 -0.79 -3.21 8.48
N GLY A 31 -0.93 -2.68 9.70
CA GLY A 31 0.10 -1.84 10.33
C GLY A 31 0.10 -0.39 9.84
N GLN A 32 -0.95 0.03 9.12
CA GLN A 32 -1.11 1.30 8.43
C GLN A 32 -0.66 2.52 9.27
N PRO A 33 0.43 3.20 8.87
CA PRO A 33 0.68 4.56 9.34
C PRO A 33 -0.44 5.48 8.83
N ASP A 34 -0.86 6.44 9.65
CA ASP A 34 -1.89 7.44 9.32
C ASP A 34 -1.55 8.30 8.09
N PHE A 35 -0.28 8.39 7.71
CA PHE A 35 0.19 9.02 6.49
C PHE A 35 0.09 8.15 5.22
N VAL A 36 -0.43 6.93 5.33
CA VAL A 36 -0.63 6.00 4.22
C VAL A 36 -2.13 5.77 4.00
N THR A 37 -2.58 5.93 2.76
CA THR A 37 -3.94 5.58 2.35
C THR A 37 -3.91 4.60 1.18
N VAL A 38 -4.96 3.77 1.10
CA VAL A 38 -5.17 2.84 -0.01
C VAL A 38 -6.56 3.03 -0.57
N GLN A 39 -6.62 3.03 -1.89
CA GLN A 39 -7.86 3.02 -2.66
C GLN A 39 -7.86 1.81 -3.58
N ASN A 40 -8.94 1.03 -3.57
CA ASN A 40 -9.16 -0.03 -4.55
C ASN A 40 -9.45 0.62 -5.93
N THR A 41 -8.70 0.19 -6.94
CA THR A 41 -8.82 0.68 -8.33
C THR A 41 -9.17 -0.43 -9.34
N GLY A 42 -9.49 -1.63 -8.86
CA GLY A 42 -9.97 -2.73 -9.67
C GLY A 42 -9.65 -4.10 -9.07
N ILE A 43 -9.89 -5.15 -9.86
CA ILE A 43 -9.58 -6.53 -9.48
C ILE A 43 -8.09 -6.61 -9.15
N ASN A 44 -7.77 -6.98 -7.90
CA ASN A 44 -6.41 -7.13 -7.39
C ASN A 44 -5.51 -5.88 -7.52
N ARG A 45 -6.09 -4.69 -7.68
CA ARG A 45 -5.37 -3.44 -7.91
C ARG A 45 -5.75 -2.40 -6.87
N ALA A 46 -4.73 -1.79 -6.29
CA ALA A 46 -4.88 -0.62 -5.43
C ALA A 46 -3.95 0.49 -5.88
N THR A 47 -4.36 1.70 -5.57
CA THR A 47 -3.50 2.87 -5.55
C THR A 47 -3.18 3.17 -4.09
N ILE A 48 -1.89 3.24 -3.78
CA ILE A 48 -1.36 3.58 -2.45
C ILE A 48 -0.87 5.02 -2.52
N THR A 49 -1.35 5.86 -1.61
CA THR A 49 -0.84 7.22 -1.47
C THR A 49 -0.09 7.34 -0.16
N ILE A 50 1.15 7.81 -0.25
CA ILE A 50 2.02 8.10 0.88
C ILE A 50 2.13 9.61 0.99
N ASN A 51 1.57 10.17 2.06
CA ASN A 51 1.66 11.59 2.38
C ASN A 51 2.83 11.84 3.34
N ALA A 52 4.06 11.93 2.83
CA ALA A 52 5.22 12.18 3.68
C ALA A 52 5.31 13.63 4.18
N SER A 53 4.30 14.49 3.91
CA SER A 53 4.15 15.80 4.57
C SER A 53 3.25 15.75 5.80
N HIS A 54 2.69 14.58 6.14
CA HIS A 54 1.90 14.41 7.35
C HIS A 54 2.76 14.59 8.61
N ALA A 55 2.18 15.11 9.70
CA ALA A 55 2.93 15.45 10.91
C ALA A 55 3.60 14.24 11.60
N SER A 56 3.04 13.05 11.41
CA SER A 56 3.59 11.78 11.92
C SER A 56 4.61 11.12 10.96
N ALA A 57 4.77 11.63 9.73
CA ALA A 57 5.71 11.07 8.78
C ALA A 57 7.14 11.47 9.19
N ALA A 58 7.99 10.47 9.41
CA ALA A 58 9.39 10.65 9.79
C ALA A 58 10.30 9.93 8.80
N ALA A 59 11.58 10.30 8.77
CA ALA A 59 12.56 9.56 7.99
C ALA A 59 12.72 8.15 8.55
N GLY A 60 12.75 7.14 7.66
CA GLY A 60 12.82 5.74 8.05
C GLY A 60 12.20 4.80 7.02
N ASP A 61 12.40 3.52 7.26
CA ASP A 61 11.85 2.46 6.43
C ASP A 61 10.54 1.95 7.03
N TYR A 62 9.50 1.89 6.19
CA TYR A 62 8.19 1.42 6.57
C TYR A 62 7.82 0.23 5.70
N THR A 63 7.48 -0.88 6.35
CA THR A 63 6.97 -2.08 5.68
C THR A 63 5.57 -2.37 6.19
N PHE A 64 4.63 -2.46 5.26
CA PHE A 64 3.25 -2.84 5.53
C PHE A 64 2.80 -3.89 4.51
N SER A 65 1.75 -4.63 4.84
CA SER A 65 1.21 -5.64 3.92
C SER A 65 -0.08 -5.16 3.30
N ILE A 66 -0.22 -5.49 2.02
CA ILE A 66 -1.40 -5.27 1.21
C ILE A 66 -2.09 -6.61 1.08
N LEU A 67 -3.24 -6.75 1.74
CA LEU A 67 -4.09 -7.93 1.65
C LEU A 67 -5.08 -7.74 0.52
N ALA A 68 -5.14 -8.63 -0.45
CA ALA A 68 -6.23 -8.73 -1.42
C ALA A 68 -7.11 -9.93 -1.04
N ALA A 69 -8.28 -9.66 -0.47
CA ALA A 69 -9.26 -10.70 -0.18
C ALA A 69 -10.31 -10.77 -1.30
N ALA A 70 -10.40 -11.91 -1.97
CA ALA A 70 -11.48 -12.23 -2.90
C ALA A 70 -12.00 -13.65 -2.57
N GLY A 71 -13.18 -13.74 -1.95
CA GLY A 71 -13.72 -15.01 -1.46
C GLY A 71 -12.85 -15.63 -0.36
N SER A 72 -12.78 -16.97 -0.34
CA SER A 72 -12.21 -17.76 0.77
C SER A 72 -10.68 -17.90 0.76
N ASN A 73 -9.96 -17.38 -0.24
CA ASN A 73 -8.49 -17.49 -0.31
C ASN A 73 -7.84 -16.11 -0.51
N PRO A 74 -7.50 -15.40 0.59
CA PRO A 74 -6.84 -14.10 0.51
C PRO A 74 -5.37 -14.22 0.10
N ALA A 75 -4.85 -13.20 -0.58
CA ALA A 75 -3.43 -13.09 -0.93
C ALA A 75 -2.80 -11.84 -0.27
N THR A 76 -1.56 -11.94 0.17
CA THR A 76 -0.86 -10.84 0.85
C THR A 76 0.41 -10.49 0.10
N LYS A 77 0.68 -9.19 -0.06
CA LYS A 77 1.91 -8.67 -0.65
C LYS A 77 2.57 -7.66 0.29
N PRO A 78 3.84 -7.85 0.70
CA PRO A 78 4.57 -6.83 1.43
C PRO A 78 4.89 -5.64 0.52
N PHE A 79 4.82 -4.44 1.08
CA PHE A 79 5.19 -3.19 0.42
C PHE A 79 6.09 -2.38 1.34
N THR A 80 7.27 -2.03 0.84
CA THR A 80 8.30 -1.31 1.60
C THR A 80 8.64 0.00 0.94
N ILE A 81 8.53 1.07 1.73
CA ILE A 81 8.95 2.42 1.37
C ILE A 81 10.07 2.88 2.31
N SER A 82 10.80 3.89 1.84
CA SER A 82 11.78 4.64 2.64
C SER A 82 11.43 6.11 2.54
N ILE A 83 11.15 6.74 3.68
CA ILE A 83 11.07 8.19 3.77
C ILE A 83 12.47 8.70 4.04
N VAL A 84 12.99 9.52 3.13
CA VAL A 84 14.32 10.12 3.20
C VAL A 84 14.21 11.64 3.39
N PRO A 85 15.22 12.29 3.99
CA PRO A 85 15.29 13.75 4.07
C PRO A 85 15.15 14.47 2.72
#